data_AF-K1PWS6-F1
#
_entry.id   AF-K1PWS6-F1
#
_cell.length_a   1.000
_cell.length_b   1.000
_cell.length_c   1.000
_cell.angle_alpha   90.00
_cell.angle_beta   90.00
_cell.angle_gamma   90.00
#
_symmetry.space_group_name_H-M   'P 1'
#
loop_
_entity.id
_entity.type
_entity.pdbx_description
1 polymer ?
#
loop_
_entity_poly.entity_id
_entity_poly.type
_entity_poly.pdbx_seq_one_letter_code
_entity_poly.pdbx_strand_id
1 'polypeptide(L)'
;MTATDGYIVDVVDPFFANGRNNYASILSHIVKTNAGNFMGFLKEQDVLIVDRGFRDSVRFLQECGFQIEMPSFLPKTRKQHTTKEANSSRLVTKIRWVVEAANGRIKKWLYLNNVVHNSQIPYIGILCE
;
A
#
# COMPACT_ATOMS: atom_id res chain seq x y z
N MET A 1 2.58 4.74 -2.62
CA MET A 1 2.44 3.77 -3.73
C MET A 1 3.81 3.25 -4.14
N THR A 2 3.93 1.95 -4.39
CA THR A 2 5.19 1.32 -4.84
C THR A 2 4.94 0.60 -6.15
N ALA A 3 5.77 0.85 -7.15
CA ALA A 3 5.71 0.18 -8.44
C ALA A 3 6.22 -1.28 -8.34
N THR A 4 5.91 -2.09 -9.36
CA THR A 4 6.22 -3.54 -9.37
C THR A 4 7.71 -3.86 -9.42
N ASP A 5 8.55 -2.89 -9.78
CA ASP A 5 10.01 -2.94 -9.78
C ASP A 5 10.62 -2.50 -8.43
N GLY A 6 9.79 -2.10 -7.47
CA GLY A 6 10.21 -1.73 -6.13
C GLY A 6 10.63 -0.28 -5.97
N TYR A 7 10.34 0.59 -6.95
CA TYR A 7 10.45 2.04 -6.76
C TYR A 7 9.22 2.60 -6.05
N ILE A 8 9.47 3.49 -5.08
CA ILE A 8 8.41 4.16 -4.34
C ILE A 8 8.09 5.44 -5.09
N VAL A 9 6.87 5.49 -5.63
CA VAL A 9 6.40 6.57 -6.50
C VAL A 9 5.89 7.74 -5.67
N ASP A 10 5.22 7.42 -4.56
CA ASP A 10 4.61 8.44 -3.70
C ASP A 10 4.43 7.92 -2.27
N VAL A 11 4.49 8.83 -1.29
CA VAL A 11 4.21 8.59 0.12
C VAL A 11 3.23 9.67 0.57
N VAL A 12 1.95 9.32 0.58
CA VAL A 12 0.87 10.24 0.98
C VAL A 12 0.84 10.34 2.50
N ASP A 13 0.90 11.59 2.99
CA ASP A 13 0.72 12.14 4.33
C ASP A 13 0.69 11.19 5.56
N PRO A 14 1.21 11.62 6.72
CA PRO A 14 1.10 10.85 7.94
C PRO A 14 -0.37 10.69 8.39
N PHE A 15 -0.87 9.46 8.36
CA PHE A 15 -2.18 9.13 8.92
C PHE A 15 -2.05 8.75 10.40
N PHE A 16 -2.90 9.32 11.26
CA PHE A 16 -2.96 8.91 12.66
C PHE A 16 -3.33 7.44 12.78
N ALA A 17 -2.53 6.67 13.53
CA ALA A 17 -2.79 5.27 13.83
C ALA A 17 -3.89 5.12 14.90
N ASN A 18 -5.14 5.47 14.54
CA ASN A 18 -6.31 5.30 15.39
C ASN A 18 -7.31 4.31 14.76
N GLY A 19 -8.26 3.79 15.54
CA GLY A 19 -9.23 2.80 15.06
C GLY A 19 -10.17 3.28 13.93
N ARG A 20 -10.18 4.57 13.59
CA ARG A 20 -10.95 5.15 12.48
C ARG A 20 -10.18 5.14 11.16
N ASN A 21 -8.84 5.06 11.22
CA ASN A 21 -7.93 5.09 10.09
C ASN A 21 -7.37 3.68 9.81
N ASN A 22 -8.23 2.77 9.37
CA ASN A 22 -7.76 1.49 8.87
C ASN A 22 -7.24 1.65 7.42
N TYR A 23 -6.49 0.65 6.94
CA TYR A 23 -5.90 0.68 5.62
C TYR A 23 -6.93 0.92 4.49
N ALA A 24 -8.12 0.33 4.58
CA ALA A 24 -9.17 0.49 3.59
C ALA A 24 -9.78 1.91 3.60
N SER A 25 -9.98 2.51 4.78
CA SER A 25 -10.51 3.88 4.89
C SER A 25 -9.50 4.91 4.43
N ILE A 26 -8.22 4.72 4.73
CA ILE A 26 -7.12 5.55 4.24
C ILE A 26 -7.05 5.49 2.71
N LEU A 27 -7.02 4.30 2.11
CA LEU A 27 -6.94 4.17 0.65
C LEU A 27 -8.16 4.80 -0.04
N SER A 28 -9.35 4.57 0.50
CA SER A 28 -10.58 5.18 -0.02
C SER A 28 -10.55 6.70 0.06
N HIS A 29 -9.98 7.27 1.12
CA HIS A 29 -9.78 8.70 1.24
C HIS A 29 -8.81 9.23 0.17
N ILE A 30 -7.64 8.59 0.01
CA ILE A 30 -6.62 8.97 -0.99
C ILE A 30 -7.21 9.02 -2.40
N VAL A 31 -7.97 7.98 -2.78
CA VAL A 31 -8.61 7.94 -4.10
C VAL A 31 -9.68 9.01 -4.26
N LYS A 32 -10.51 9.25 -3.24
CA LYS A 32 -11.59 10.26 -3.31
C LYS A 32 -11.08 11.69 -3.38
N THR A 33 -10.04 12.00 -2.63
CA THR A 33 -9.47 13.36 -2.58
C THR A 33 -8.39 13.58 -3.62
N ASN A 34 -8.00 12.54 -4.37
CA ASN A 34 -6.82 12.54 -5.22
C ASN A 34 -5.57 13.03 -4.47
N ALA A 35 -5.42 12.62 -3.20
CA ALA A 35 -4.29 13.01 -2.37
C ALA A 35 -2.97 12.57 -3.01
N GLY A 36 -1.96 13.43 -2.96
CA GLY A 36 -0.66 13.17 -3.61
C GLY A 36 -0.74 13.05 -5.14
N ASN A 37 -1.81 13.52 -5.78
CA ASN A 37 -2.07 13.31 -7.21
C ASN A 37 -2.10 11.82 -7.61
N PHE A 38 -2.61 10.97 -6.71
CA PHE A 38 -2.70 9.52 -6.89
C PHE A 38 -3.26 9.10 -8.26
N MET A 39 -4.37 9.72 -8.69
CA MET A 39 -5.02 9.46 -9.97
C MET A 39 -4.14 9.85 -11.16
N GLY A 40 -3.26 10.84 -11.01
CA GLY A 40 -2.36 11.29 -12.08
C GLY A 40 -1.24 10.31 -12.38
N PHE A 41 -0.93 9.40 -11.45
CA PHE A 41 0.04 8.33 -11.68
C PHE A 41 -0.57 7.08 -12.34
N LEU A 42 -1.90 6.97 -12.37
CA LEU A 42 -2.61 5.81 -12.90
C LEU A 42 -3.08 6.04 -14.33
N LYS A 43 -3.02 4.99 -15.14
CA LYS A 43 -3.55 4.95 -16.50
C LYS A 43 -4.74 4.00 -16.59
N GLU A 44 -5.57 4.23 -17.59
CA GLU A 44 -6.61 3.29 -17.98
C GLU A 44 -5.95 1.93 -18.30
N GLN A 45 -6.41 0.85 -17.65
CA GLN A 45 -5.86 -0.52 -17.66
C GLN A 45 -4.73 -0.83 -16.66
N ASP A 46 -4.32 0.10 -15.80
CA ASP A 46 -3.42 -0.25 -14.71
C ASP A 46 -4.07 -1.22 -13.72
N VAL A 47 -3.28 -2.19 -13.24
CA VAL A 47 -3.72 -3.18 -12.26
C VAL A 47 -3.17 -2.80 -10.89
N LEU A 48 -4.09 -2.50 -9.97
CA LEU A 48 -3.78 -2.21 -8.58
C LEU A 48 -3.65 -3.51 -7.78
N ILE A 49 -2.45 -3.78 -7.28
CA ILE A 49 -2.19 -4.91 -6.39
C ILE A 49 -2.37 -4.46 -4.95
N VAL A 50 -3.33 -5.05 -4.24
CA VAL A 50 -3.61 -4.71 -2.84
C VAL A 50 -3.43 -5.92 -1.91
N ASP A 51 -3.00 -5.66 -0.68
CA ASP A 51 -2.94 -6.70 0.35
C ASP A 51 -4.32 -6.96 0.97
N ARG A 52 -4.46 -8.08 1.67
CA ARG A 52 -5.72 -8.53 2.29
C ARG A 52 -6.34 -7.53 3.27
N GLY A 53 -5.54 -6.65 3.86
CA GLY A 53 -6.01 -5.59 4.76
C GLY A 53 -6.84 -4.50 4.08
N PHE A 54 -6.84 -4.45 2.74
CA PHE A 54 -7.62 -3.49 1.94
C PHE A 54 -8.94 -4.07 1.42
N ARG A 55 -9.31 -5.29 1.85
CA ARG A 55 -10.51 -5.99 1.38
C ARG A 55 -11.74 -5.09 1.30
N ASP A 56 -11.99 -4.30 2.33
CA ASP A 56 -13.21 -3.48 2.43
C ASP A 56 -13.24 -2.31 1.43
N SER A 57 -12.09 -1.95 0.85
CA SER A 57 -11.97 -0.93 -0.19
C SER A 57 -12.02 -1.50 -1.62
N VAL A 58 -11.89 -2.82 -1.81
CA VAL A 58 -11.83 -3.45 -3.14
C VAL A 58 -13.07 -3.11 -3.97
N ARG A 59 -14.26 -3.24 -3.37
CA ARG A 59 -15.52 -2.94 -4.06
C ARG A 59 -15.58 -1.48 -4.51
N PHE A 60 -15.24 -0.55 -3.61
CA PHE A 60 -15.23 0.88 -3.92
C PHE A 60 -14.26 1.20 -5.07
N LEU A 61 -13.06 0.64 -5.04
CA LEU A 61 -12.06 0.86 -6.09
C LEU A 61 -12.49 0.26 -7.44
N GLN A 62 -13.17 -0.89 -7.45
CA GLN A 62 -13.75 -1.46 -8.67
C GLN A 62 -14.87 -0.57 -9.23
N GLU A 63 -15.71 0.01 -8.37
CA GLU A 63 -16.74 0.99 -8.74
C GLU A 63 -16.12 2.28 -9.32
N CYS A 64 -14.90 2.64 -8.89
CA CYS A 64 -14.10 3.72 -9.50
C CYS A 64 -13.47 3.34 -10.85
N GLY A 65 -13.66 2.11 -11.34
CA GLY A 65 -13.16 1.65 -12.63
C GLY A 65 -11.78 1.00 -12.59
N PHE A 66 -11.22 0.74 -11.40
CA PHE A 66 -9.91 0.12 -11.28
C PHE A 66 -9.94 -1.40 -11.44
N GLN A 67 -8.92 -1.94 -12.11
CA GLN A 67 -8.62 -3.37 -12.07
C GLN A 67 -7.81 -3.66 -10.80
N ILE A 68 -8.25 -4.64 -10.02
CA ILE A 68 -7.67 -4.92 -8.69
C ILE A 68 -7.41 -6.40 -8.54
N GLU A 69 -6.21 -6.72 -8.09
CA GLU A 69 -5.85 -8.08 -7.70
C GLU A 69 -5.42 -8.11 -6.22
N MET A 70 -5.85 -9.16 -5.52
CA MET A 70 -5.60 -9.38 -4.10
C MET A 70 -5.46 -10.88 -3.84
N PRO A 71 -4.67 -11.33 -2.85
CA PRO A 71 -4.61 -12.75 -2.52
C PRO A 71 -6.01 -13.30 -2.20
N SER A 72 -6.32 -14.46 -2.76
CA SER A 72 -7.64 -15.09 -2.62
C SER A 72 -7.92 -15.45 -1.15
N PHE A 73 -9.17 -15.31 -0.73
CA PHE A 73 -9.60 -15.81 0.57
C PHE A 73 -10.06 -17.26 0.48
N LEU A 74 -9.76 -18.03 1.52
CA LEU A 74 -10.32 -19.36 1.68
C LEU A 74 -11.73 -19.22 2.29
N PRO A 75 -12.81 -19.56 1.55
CA PRO A 75 -14.16 -19.61 2.08
C PRO A 75 -14.25 -20.70 3.13
N LYS A 76 -15.14 -20.49 4.11
CA LYS A 76 -15.35 -21.40 5.25
C LYS A 76 -15.77 -22.81 4.83
N THR A 77 -16.33 -22.96 3.64
CA THR A 77 -16.85 -24.23 3.09
C THR A 77 -15.77 -25.14 2.51
N ARG A 78 -14.57 -24.62 2.20
CA ARG A 78 -13.48 -25.40 1.59
C ARG A 78 -12.18 -25.28 2.38
N LYS A 79 -11.38 -26.34 2.37
CA LYS A 79 -10.08 -26.37 3.05
C LYS A 79 -8.90 -25.97 2.17
N GLN A 80 -9.09 -25.89 0.84
CA GLN A 80 -8.03 -25.57 -0.12
C GLN A 80 -8.53 -24.63 -1.22
N HIS A 81 -7.61 -23.85 -1.79
CA HIS A 81 -7.85 -23.06 -2.98
C HIS A 81 -7.90 -23.94 -4.22
N THR A 82 -8.63 -23.50 -5.23
CA THR A 82 -8.51 -24.09 -6.57
C THR A 82 -7.13 -23.77 -7.15
N THR A 83 -6.69 -24.55 -8.14
CA THR A 83 -5.43 -24.30 -8.86
C THR A 83 -5.35 -22.87 -9.40
N LYS A 84 -6.47 -22.35 -9.93
CA LYS A 84 -6.55 -20.99 -10.48
C LYS A 84 -6.32 -19.92 -9.41
N GLU A 85 -7.04 -20.01 -8.29
CA GLU A 85 -6.92 -19.05 -7.18
C GLU A 85 -5.55 -19.13 -6.50
N ALA A 86 -5.01 -20.34 -6.34
CA ALA A 86 -3.68 -20.54 -5.79
C ALA A 86 -2.62 -19.90 -6.70
N ASN A 87 -2.75 -20.04 -8.02
CA ASN A 87 -1.82 -19.43 -8.98
C ASN A 87 -1.93 -17.90 -9.01
N SER A 88 -3.14 -17.34 -9.06
CA SER A 88 -3.31 -15.88 -8.96
C SER A 88 -2.74 -15.33 -7.63
N SER A 89 -3.03 -16.00 -6.50
CA SER A 89 -2.51 -15.58 -5.20
C SER A 89 -0.97 -15.63 -5.14
N ARG A 90 -0.34 -16.61 -5.81
CA ARG A 90 1.12 -16.70 -5.93
C ARG A 90 1.70 -15.55 -6.75
N LEU A 91 1.04 -15.15 -7.84
CA LEU A 91 1.46 -14.00 -8.65
C LEU A 91 1.41 -12.71 -7.82
N VAL A 92 0.29 -12.45 -7.14
CA VAL A 92 0.15 -11.30 -6.24
C VAL A 92 1.22 -11.32 -5.15
N THR A 93 1.45 -12.47 -4.53
CA THR A 93 2.48 -12.61 -3.48
C THR A 93 3.87 -12.31 -4.03
N LYS A 94 4.21 -12.76 -5.24
CA LYS A 94 5.53 -12.49 -5.85
C LYS A 94 5.78 -10.99 -6.04
N ILE A 95 4.76 -10.22 -6.43
CA ILE A 95 4.87 -8.76 -6.53
C ILE A 95 5.02 -8.14 -5.13
N ARG A 96 4.23 -8.61 -4.16
CA ARG A 96 4.29 -8.15 -2.76
C ARG A 96 5.69 -8.27 -2.16
N TRP A 97 6.43 -9.34 -2.48
CA TRP A 97 7.82 -9.51 -2.02
C TRP A 97 8.73 -8.34 -2.42
N VAL A 98 8.60 -7.84 -3.65
CA VAL A 98 9.38 -6.69 -4.14
C VAL A 98 9.01 -5.41 -3.37
N VAL A 99 7.73 -5.20 -3.14
CA VAL A 99 7.21 -4.05 -2.37
C VAL A 99 7.64 -4.11 -0.90
N GLU A 100 7.57 -5.29 -0.27
CA GLU A 100 8.03 -5.49 1.11
C GLU A 100 9.54 -5.28 1.24
N ALA A 101 10.34 -5.70 0.26
CA ALA A 101 11.77 -5.42 0.23
C ALA A 101 12.07 -3.92 0.07
N ALA A 102 11.29 -3.18 -0.73
CA ALA A 102 11.39 -1.73 -0.82
C ALA A 102 11.06 -1.05 0.52
N ASN A 103 9.92 -1.40 1.12
CA ASN A 103 9.50 -0.85 2.41
C ASN A 103 10.48 -1.22 3.53
N GLY A 104 11.06 -2.42 3.49
CA GLY A 104 12.09 -2.87 4.42
C GLY A 104 13.36 -2.01 4.38
N ARG A 105 13.73 -1.44 3.23
CA ARG A 105 14.84 -0.49 3.13
C ARG A 105 14.56 0.80 3.90
N ILE A 106 13.33 1.32 3.82
CA ILE A 106 12.91 2.51 4.58
C ILE A 106 12.90 2.23 6.08
N LYS A 107 12.36 1.08 6.51
CA LYS A 107 12.26 0.72 7.94
C LYS A 107 13.61 0.63 8.67
N LYS A 108 14.73 0.55 7.96
CA LYS A 108 16.08 0.60 8.54
C LYS A 108 16.49 2.01 8.99
N TRP A 109 15.77 3.04 8.59
CA TRP A 109 16.11 4.42 8.93
C TRP A 109 15.71 4.71 10.37
N LEU A 110 16.71 4.95 11.22
CA LEU A 110 16.54 5.22 12.65
C LEU A 110 15.65 6.44 12.93
N TYR A 111 15.59 7.38 11.98
CA TYR A 111 14.72 8.55 12.05
C TYR A 111 13.25 8.17 12.29
N LEU A 112 12.78 7.07 11.68
CA LEU A 112 11.41 6.56 11.86
C LEU A 112 11.18 5.86 13.20
N ASN A 113 12.25 5.58 13.95
CA ASN A 113 12.20 5.05 15.32
C ASN A 113 12.35 6.16 16.36
N ASN A 114 12.12 7.42 16.00
CA ASN A 114 12.36 8.59 16.86
C ASN A 114 13.81 8.70 17.36
N VAL A 115 14.77 8.10 16.63
CA VAL A 115 16.19 8.18 16.95
C VAL A 115 16.87 9.02 15.89
N VAL A 116 17.40 10.16 16.32
CA VAL A 116 18.11 11.09 15.45
C VAL A 116 19.56 11.17 15.91
N HIS A 117 20.49 11.07 14.96
CA HIS A 117 21.91 11.22 15.27
C HIS A 117 22.21 12.69 15.63
N ASN A 118 23.11 12.94 16.59
CA ASN A 118 23.39 14.31 17.05
C ASN A 118 23.82 15.25 15.92
N SER A 119 24.47 14.73 14.88
CA SER A 119 24.85 15.52 13.69
C SER A 119 23.68 16.03 12.86
N GLN A 120 22.48 15.47 13.04
CA GLN A 120 21.27 15.86 12.31
C GLN A 120 20.47 16.95 13.06
N ILE A 121 20.77 17.20 14.34
CA ILE A 121 20.08 18.21 15.18
C ILE A 121 19.97 19.58 14.50
N PRO A 122 21.02 20.12 13.82
CA PRO A 122 20.93 21.44 13.17
C PRO A 122 19.89 21.53 12.05
N TYR A 123 19.47 20.39 11.48
CA TYR A 123 18.57 20.33 10.32
C TYR A 123 17.12 19.98 10.70
N ILE A 124 16.85 19.59 11.95
CA ILE A 124 15.51 19.19 12.40
C ILE A 124 14.52 20.34 12.31
N GLY A 125 14.94 21.57 12.63
CA GLY A 125 14.06 22.76 12.59
C GLY A 125 13.49 23.05 11.19
N ILE A 126 14.21 22.68 10.13
CA ILE A 126 13.80 22.86 8.73
C ILE A 126 12.71 21.86 8.32
N LEU A 127 12.59 20.72 9.01
CA LEU A 127 11.61 19.67 8.71
C LEU A 127 10.26 19.89 9.42
N CYS A 128 10.15 20.92 10.27
CA CYS A 128 8.96 21.21 11.07
C CYS A 128 8.26 22.53 10.70
N GLU A 129 8.71 23.21 9.64
CA GLU A 129 8.03 24.32 8.97
C GLU A 129 7.31 23.83 7.70
#